data_AF-A0A956BAI8-F1
#
_entry.id   AF-A0A956BAI8-F1
#
_cell.length_a   1.000
_cell.length_b   1.000
_cell.length_c   1.000
_cell.angle_alpha   90.00
_cell.angle_beta   90.00
_cell.angle_gamma   90.00
#
_symmetry.space_group_name_H-M   'P 1'
#
loop_
_entity.id
_entity.type
_entity.pdbx_description
1 polymer ?
#
loop_
_entity_poly.entity_id
_entity_poly.type
_entity_poly.pdbx_seq_one_letter_code
_entity_poly.pdbx_strand_id
1 'polypeptide(L)'
;PNVVHVEELGREGDQHFLVMEYVHGCSLSQLLKELAKRDRGLPPELAVSIAIQVLAGLHAAHEVRDESGRSAGVVHRDVSPDNALLSFDGHVKLIDFGIAKVQSHATQTGGQLKGKLRYMSPEQASGGVVDRTTDIYALGIVLWEMLTMRRYFQADNELALLDMIRAPEPRSPAAY
;
A
#
# COMPACT_ATOMS: atom_id res chain seq x y z
N PRO A 1 -1.02 -16.76 2.17
CA PRO A 1 -0.08 -16.51 3.28
C PRO A 1 0.25 -15.03 3.53
N ASN A 2 0.51 -14.24 2.47
CA ASN A 2 0.93 -12.82 2.58
C ASN A 2 -0.22 -11.80 2.51
N VAL A 3 -1.45 -12.25 2.77
CA VAL A 3 -2.64 -11.41 2.94
C VAL A 3 -3.22 -11.78 4.29
N VAL A 4 -3.62 -10.77 5.07
CA VAL A 4 -4.26 -10.97 6.36
C VAL A 4 -5.58 -11.73 6.17
N HIS A 5 -5.73 -12.82 6.93
CA HIS A 5 -6.95 -13.59 6.95
C HIS A 5 -8.05 -12.83 7.70
N VAL A 6 -9.22 -12.74 7.07
CA VAL A 6 -10.45 -12.26 7.68
C VAL A 6 -11.20 -13.48 8.23
N GLU A 7 -11.40 -13.49 9.54
CA GLU A 7 -12.13 -14.55 10.23
C GLU A 7 -13.64 -14.29 10.18
N GLU A 8 -14.05 -13.05 10.47
CA GLU A 8 -15.45 -12.69 10.58
C GLU A 8 -15.70 -11.25 10.13
N LEU A 9 -16.84 -11.02 9.51
CA LEU A 9 -17.36 -9.70 9.19
C LEU A 9 -18.71 -9.58 9.87
N GLY A 10 -18.83 -8.61 10.79
CA GLY A 10 -19.98 -8.52 11.68
C GLY A 10 -20.55 -7.12 11.76
N ARG A 11 -21.72 -7.02 12.40
CA ARG A 11 -22.40 -5.75 12.67
C ARG A 11 -22.97 -5.75 14.07
N GLU A 12 -22.61 -4.74 14.86
CA GLU A 12 -23.18 -4.48 16.17
C GLU A 12 -23.91 -3.14 16.13
N GLY A 13 -25.25 -3.18 16.17
CA GLY A 13 -26.07 -2.00 15.90
C GLY A 13 -25.82 -1.44 14.50
N ASP A 14 -25.34 -0.20 14.43
CA ASP A 14 -24.95 0.51 13.19
C ASP A 14 -23.45 0.42 12.89
N GLN A 15 -22.65 -0.20 13.77
CA GLN A 15 -21.21 -0.32 13.59
C GLN A 15 -20.88 -1.64 12.89
N HIS A 16 -20.11 -1.54 11.80
CA HIS A 16 -19.53 -2.70 11.13
C HIS A 16 -18.16 -2.97 11.72
N PHE A 17 -17.83 -4.24 11.94
CA PHE A 17 -16.51 -4.66 12.41
C PHE A 17 -15.97 -5.81 11.56
N LEU A 18 -14.64 -5.91 11.55
CA LEU A 18 -13.90 -6.95 10.84
C LEU A 18 -12.98 -7.63 11.86
N VAL A 19 -13.13 -8.93 12.04
CA VAL A 19 -12.23 -9.76 12.83
C VAL A 19 -11.20 -10.35 11.88
N MET A 20 -9.93 -10.13 12.19
CA MET A 20 -8.80 -10.53 11.36
C MET A 20 -7.76 -11.27 12.19
N GLU A 21 -6.92 -12.05 11.53
CA GLU A 21 -5.75 -12.64 12.19
C GLU A 21 -4.88 -11.55 12.84
N TYR A 22 -4.41 -11.82 14.05
CA TYR A 22 -3.50 -10.92 14.75
C TYR A 22 -2.07 -11.14 14.24
N VAL A 23 -1.52 -10.12 13.56
CA VAL A 23 -0.13 -10.12 13.11
C VAL A 23 0.75 -9.54 14.21
N HIS A 24 1.45 -10.41 14.94
CA HIS A 24 2.38 -9.98 15.99
C HIS A 24 3.65 -9.38 15.38
N GLY A 25 3.70 -8.04 15.31
CA GLY A 25 4.75 -7.32 14.63
C GLY A 25 4.53 -5.80 14.56
N CYS A 26 5.01 -5.18 13.49
CA CYS A 26 4.85 -3.74 13.23
C CYS A 26 4.60 -3.47 11.74
N SER A 27 4.10 -2.27 11.39
CA SER A 27 4.00 -1.89 9.98
C SER A 27 5.36 -1.52 9.40
N LEU A 28 5.51 -1.67 8.07
CA LEU A 28 6.71 -1.21 7.36
C LEU A 28 6.94 0.30 7.59
N SER A 29 5.87 1.09 7.67
CA SER A 29 5.92 2.51 8.04
C SER A 29 6.60 2.75 9.40
N GLN A 30 6.24 1.96 10.41
CA GLN A 30 6.87 2.02 11.74
C GLN A 30 8.34 1.63 11.68
N LEU A 31 8.69 0.55 10.98
CA LEU A 31 10.09 0.13 10.81
C LEU A 31 10.93 1.23 10.14
N LEU A 32 10.47 1.77 9.01
CA LEU A 32 11.20 2.81 8.27
C LEU A 32 11.38 4.07 9.11
N LYS A 33 10.37 4.46 9.91
CA LYS A 33 10.46 5.59 10.84
C LYS A 33 11.50 5.35 11.93
N GLU A 34 11.55 4.16 12.51
CA GLU A 34 12.53 3.82 13.54
C GLU A 34 13.96 3.74 12.99
N LEU A 35 14.14 3.25 11.76
CA LEU A 35 15.43 3.27 11.08
C LEU A 35 15.91 4.70 10.80
N ALA A 36 15.03 5.56 10.29
CA ALA A 36 15.33 6.96 10.02
C ALA A 36 15.74 7.73 11.29
N LYS A 37 15.04 7.52 12.42
CA LYS A 37 15.42 8.13 13.72
C LYS A 37 16.83 7.76 14.18
N ARG A 38 17.33 6.60 13.73
CA ARG A 38 18.64 6.06 14.10
C ARG A 38 19.70 6.33 13.03
N ASP A 39 19.37 7.12 12.00
CA ASP A 39 20.21 7.37 10.83
C ASP A 39 20.70 6.07 10.16
N ARG A 40 19.77 5.11 10.01
CA ARG A 40 20.03 3.80 9.39
C ARG A 40 19.17 3.61 8.15
N GLY A 41 19.77 2.98 7.14
CA GLY A 41 19.05 2.44 6.00
C GLY A 41 18.49 1.05 6.26
N LEU A 42 17.52 0.64 5.44
CA LEU A 42 17.11 -0.75 5.32
C LEU A 42 18.07 -1.47 4.35
N PRO A 43 18.69 -2.60 4.73
CA PRO A 43 19.50 -3.40 3.81
C PRO A 43 18.72 -3.74 2.53
N PRO A 44 19.31 -3.59 1.34
CA PRO A 44 18.62 -3.86 0.07
C PRO A 44 18.02 -5.27 -0.01
N GLU A 45 18.70 -6.26 0.58
CA GLU A 45 18.25 -7.65 0.61
C GLU A 45 16.93 -7.80 1.39
N LEU A 46 16.78 -7.05 2.49
CA LEU A 46 15.55 -7.02 3.27
C LEU A 46 14.44 -6.26 2.53
N ALA A 47 14.77 -5.14 1.87
CA ALA A 47 13.80 -4.39 1.05
C ALA A 47 13.24 -5.27 -0.07
N VAL A 48 14.10 -6.02 -0.77
CA VAL A 48 13.69 -6.96 -1.83
C VAL A 48 12.88 -8.13 -1.24
N SER A 49 13.30 -8.70 -0.11
CA SER A 49 12.56 -9.78 0.56
C SER A 49 11.14 -9.34 0.93
N ILE A 50 10.98 -8.14 1.48
CA ILE A 50 9.68 -7.55 1.81
C ILE A 50 8.85 -7.36 0.53
N ALA A 51 9.43 -6.78 -0.52
CA ALA A 51 8.74 -6.56 -1.78
C ALA A 51 8.26 -7.86 -2.44
N ILE A 52 9.07 -8.94 -2.41
CA ILE A 52 8.68 -10.26 -2.92
C ILE A 52 7.47 -10.80 -2.16
N GLN A 53 7.46 -10.69 -0.83
CA GLN A 53 6.33 -11.15 -0.02
C GLN A 53 5.07 -10.32 -0.26
N VAL A 54 5.19 -9.00 -0.46
CA VAL A 54 4.08 -8.15 -0.87
C VAL A 54 3.54 -8.56 -2.25
N LEU A 55 4.42 -8.81 -3.23
CA LEU A 55 4.03 -9.30 -4.56
C LEU A 55 3.28 -10.63 -4.48
N ALA A 56 3.72 -11.55 -3.62
CA ALA A 56 3.02 -12.81 -3.40
C ALA A 56 1.61 -12.60 -2.85
N GLY A 57 1.42 -11.64 -1.94
CA GLY A 57 0.11 -11.26 -1.42
C GLY A 57 -0.80 -10.63 -2.48
N LEU A 58 -0.26 -9.68 -3.25
CA LEU A 58 -0.97 -9.04 -4.36
C LEU A 58 -1.37 -10.05 -5.43
N HIS A 59 -0.45 -10.92 -5.84
CA HIS A 59 -0.73 -11.95 -6.84
C HIS A 59 -1.85 -12.88 -6.36
N ALA A 60 -1.79 -13.36 -5.11
CA ALA A 60 -2.84 -14.20 -4.54
C ALA A 60 -4.21 -13.51 -4.58
N ALA A 61 -4.27 -12.21 -4.27
CA ALA A 61 -5.50 -11.43 -4.33
C ALA A 61 -6.00 -11.23 -5.77
N HIS A 62 -5.12 -10.87 -6.71
CA HIS A 62 -5.46 -10.63 -8.12
C HIS A 62 -6.00 -11.86 -8.84
N GLU A 63 -5.59 -13.06 -8.40
CA GLU A 63 -6.02 -14.33 -8.97
C GLU A 63 -7.28 -14.91 -8.30
N VAL A 64 -7.86 -14.23 -7.29
CA VAL A 64 -9.14 -14.65 -6.70
C VAL A 64 -10.22 -14.74 -7.76
N ARG A 65 -11.00 -15.83 -7.70
CA ARG A 65 -12.13 -16.09 -8.60
C ARG A 65 -13.43 -16.12 -7.81
N ASP A 66 -14.51 -15.71 -8.46
CA ASP A 66 -15.87 -15.83 -7.94
C ASP A 66 -16.37 -17.29 -8.01
N GLU A 67 -17.56 -17.55 -7.47
CA GLU A 67 -18.19 -18.88 -7.47
C GLU A 67 -18.42 -19.44 -8.89
N SER A 68 -18.47 -18.57 -9.90
CA SER A 68 -18.61 -18.93 -11.31
C SER A 68 -17.27 -19.19 -12.01
N GLY A 69 -16.15 -19.09 -11.29
CA GLY A 69 -14.80 -19.28 -11.81
C GLY A 69 -14.24 -18.09 -12.60
N ARG A 70 -14.92 -16.95 -12.62
CA ARG A 70 -14.42 -15.72 -13.27
C ARG A 70 -13.51 -14.96 -12.31
N SER A 71 -12.56 -14.19 -12.82
CA SER A 71 -11.74 -13.33 -11.97
C SER A 71 -12.64 -12.37 -11.18
N ALA A 72 -12.44 -12.31 -9.87
CA ALA A 72 -13.16 -11.40 -8.99
C ALA A 72 -12.71 -9.94 -9.17
N GLY A 73 -11.66 -9.68 -9.96
CA GLY A 73 -11.17 -8.33 -10.25
C GLY A 73 -10.66 -7.58 -9.01
N VAL A 74 -10.18 -8.33 -8.00
CA VAL A 74 -9.65 -7.74 -6.76
C VAL A 74 -8.40 -6.95 -7.09
N VAL A 75 -8.37 -5.69 -6.66
CA VAL A 75 -7.21 -4.79 -6.71
C VAL A 75 -7.11 -4.12 -5.34
N HIS A 76 -5.92 -4.05 -4.76
CA HIS A 76 -5.73 -3.51 -3.41
C HIS A 76 -5.98 -2.00 -3.36
N ARG A 77 -5.46 -1.24 -4.35
CA ARG A 77 -5.62 0.21 -4.54
C ARG A 77 -5.03 1.10 -3.45
N ASP A 78 -4.38 0.52 -2.44
CA ASP A 78 -3.83 1.23 -1.28
C ASP A 78 -2.53 0.58 -0.79
N VAL A 79 -1.72 0.05 -1.70
CA VAL A 79 -0.41 -0.51 -1.34
C VAL A 79 0.47 0.61 -0.81
N SER A 80 0.83 0.53 0.46
CA SER A 80 1.60 1.54 1.18
C SER A 80 2.35 0.92 2.35
N PRO A 81 3.35 1.59 2.94
CA PRO A 81 4.07 1.05 4.10
C PRO A 81 3.18 0.85 5.34
N ASP A 82 2.07 1.57 5.44
CA ASP A 82 1.11 1.40 6.54
C ASP A 82 0.31 0.10 6.40
N ASN A 83 0.08 -0.36 5.16
CA ASN A 83 -0.71 -1.56 4.86
C ASN A 83 0.13 -2.83 4.68
N ALA A 84 1.44 -2.77 4.94
CA ALA A 84 2.33 -3.93 4.96
C ALA A 84 2.80 -4.20 6.38
N LEU A 85 2.26 -5.25 7.01
CA LEU A 85 2.64 -5.68 8.36
C LEU A 85 3.79 -6.66 8.30
N LEU A 86 4.82 -6.42 9.10
CA LEU A 86 6.00 -7.23 9.29
C LEU A 86 5.88 -7.96 10.62
N SER A 87 5.69 -9.27 10.59
CA SER A 87 5.64 -10.10 11.80
C SER A 87 7.05 -10.45 12.30
N PHE A 88 7.17 -10.71 13.60
CA PHE A 88 8.46 -11.05 14.21
C PHE A 88 9.02 -12.42 13.80
N ASP A 89 8.18 -13.29 13.22
CA ASP A 89 8.59 -14.55 12.60
C ASP A 89 9.11 -14.38 11.15
N GLY A 90 9.15 -13.15 10.63
CA GLY A 90 9.76 -12.81 9.33
C GLY A 90 8.80 -12.80 8.15
N HIS A 91 7.49 -12.91 8.39
CA HIS A 91 6.48 -12.81 7.34
C HIS A 91 6.04 -11.36 7.08
N VAL A 92 5.62 -11.10 5.84
CA VAL A 92 4.92 -9.87 5.46
C VAL A 92 3.49 -10.19 5.10
N LYS A 93 2.54 -9.46 5.69
CA LYS A 93 1.10 -9.60 5.43
C LYS A 93 0.51 -8.25 5.01
N LEU A 94 -0.20 -8.26 3.89
CA LEU A 94 -0.99 -7.12 3.43
C LEU A 94 -2.32 -7.05 4.19
N ILE A 95 -2.68 -5.85 4.61
CA ILE A 95 -3.98 -5.52 5.23
C ILE A 95 -4.76 -4.53 4.36
N ASP A 96 -6.04 -4.34 4.70
CA ASP A 96 -6.85 -3.24 4.15
C ASP A 96 -6.89 -3.20 2.62
N PHE A 97 -7.18 -4.36 2.00
CA PHE A 97 -7.66 -4.37 0.61
C PHE A 97 -8.85 -3.43 0.55
N GLY A 98 -8.79 -2.43 -0.33
CA GLY A 98 -9.61 -1.21 -0.29
C GLY A 98 -11.11 -1.40 -0.50
N ILE A 99 -11.76 -2.26 0.29
CA ILE A 99 -13.21 -2.55 0.31
C ILE A 99 -13.99 -1.25 0.53
N ALA A 100 -13.41 -0.25 1.19
CA ALA A 100 -14.03 1.07 1.42
C ALA A 100 -13.83 2.11 0.30
N LYS A 101 -12.97 1.88 -0.70
CA LYS A 101 -12.54 2.93 -1.67
C LYS A 101 -13.27 2.92 -3.01
N VAL A 102 -14.27 2.06 -3.19
CA VAL A 102 -15.02 1.99 -4.46
C VAL A 102 -16.04 3.14 -4.61
N GLN A 103 -16.37 3.90 -3.55
CA GLN A 103 -17.48 4.88 -3.61
C GLN A 103 -17.17 6.34 -3.21
N SER A 104 -15.99 6.69 -2.72
CA SER A 104 -15.76 8.04 -2.17
C SER A 104 -14.56 8.75 -2.82
N HIS A 105 -14.78 9.26 -4.04
CA HIS A 105 -13.97 10.34 -4.61
C HIS A 105 -14.25 11.72 -3.98
N ALA A 106 -15.09 11.79 -2.94
CA ALA A 106 -15.45 13.04 -2.31
C ALA A 106 -15.40 12.92 -0.78
N THR A 107 -14.69 13.87 -0.17
CA THR A 107 -14.77 14.27 1.24
C THR A 107 -14.28 13.28 2.30
N GLN A 108 -12.95 13.21 2.53
CA GLN A 108 -12.42 12.97 3.87
C GLN A 108 -11.26 13.95 4.14
N THR A 109 -11.45 14.84 5.11
CA THR A 109 -10.53 15.91 5.49
C THR A 109 -9.49 15.42 6.50
N GLY A 110 -8.19 15.42 6.15
CA GLY A 110 -7.12 15.21 7.13
C GLY A 110 -5.77 14.74 6.58
N GLY A 111 -4.68 15.04 7.30
CA GLY A 111 -3.28 14.78 6.89
C GLY A 111 -2.90 13.30 6.64
N GLN A 112 -3.73 12.34 7.07
CA GLN A 112 -3.57 10.92 6.71
C GLN A 112 -3.85 10.67 5.21
N LEU A 113 -4.72 11.47 4.58
CA LEU A 113 -4.97 11.38 3.13
C LEU A 113 -3.71 11.74 2.34
N LYS A 114 -3.03 12.85 2.69
CA LYS A 114 -1.73 13.26 2.06
C LYS A 114 -0.66 12.17 2.17
N GLY A 115 -0.72 11.33 3.21
CA GLY A 115 0.14 10.16 3.38
C GLY A 115 -0.09 9.10 2.32
N LYS A 116 -1.35 8.71 2.09
CA LYS A 116 -1.75 7.64 1.16
C LYS A 116 -1.77 8.08 -0.32
N LEU A 117 -2.07 9.34 -0.60
CA LEU A 117 -2.12 9.87 -1.98
C LEU A 117 -0.80 9.66 -2.74
N ARG A 118 0.36 9.74 -2.07
CA ARG A 118 1.68 9.61 -2.70
C ARG A 118 1.96 8.24 -3.33
N TYR A 119 1.16 7.22 -3.00
CA TYR A 119 1.30 5.88 -3.56
C TYR A 119 0.30 5.62 -4.68
N MET A 120 -0.59 6.58 -4.99
CA MET A 120 -1.51 6.46 -6.11
C MET A 120 -0.77 6.35 -7.43
N SER A 121 -1.31 5.53 -8.32
CA SER A 121 -0.87 5.51 -9.71
C SER A 121 -1.42 6.71 -10.51
N PRO A 122 -0.84 7.05 -11.66
CA PRO A 122 -1.31 8.14 -12.52
C PRO A 122 -2.76 7.94 -12.97
N GLU A 123 -3.15 6.70 -13.26
CA GLU A 123 -4.53 6.34 -13.61
C GLU A 123 -5.49 6.51 -12.43
N GLN A 124 -5.08 6.20 -11.19
CA GLN A 124 -5.89 6.52 -10.00
C GLN A 124 -6.07 8.03 -9.81
N ALA A 125 -4.99 8.80 -9.91
CA ALA A 125 -5.02 10.26 -9.72
C ALA A 125 -5.79 11.01 -10.83
N SER A 126 -5.94 10.38 -11.99
CA SER A 126 -6.69 10.91 -13.14
C SER A 126 -8.13 10.42 -13.21
N GLY A 127 -8.56 9.52 -12.30
CA GLY A 127 -9.89 8.90 -12.35
C GLY A 127 -10.07 7.94 -13.54
N GLY A 128 -8.96 7.40 -14.05
CA GLY A 128 -8.94 6.42 -15.13
C GLY A 128 -9.34 5.02 -14.69
N VAL A 129 -9.25 4.07 -15.62
CA VAL A 129 -9.51 2.66 -15.33
C VAL A 129 -8.37 2.10 -14.49
N VAL A 130 -8.71 1.57 -13.32
CA VAL A 130 -7.76 0.97 -12.36
C VAL A 130 -7.76 -0.54 -12.54
N ASP A 131 -6.58 -1.12 -12.74
CA ASP A 131 -6.36 -2.56 -12.79
C ASP A 131 -5.23 -3.01 -11.85
N ARG A 132 -4.81 -4.27 -11.94
CA ARG A 132 -3.76 -4.84 -11.10
C ARG A 132 -2.42 -4.10 -11.18
N THR A 133 -2.15 -3.37 -12.27
CA THR A 133 -0.88 -2.65 -12.47
C THR A 133 -0.74 -1.45 -11.54
N THR A 134 -1.85 -0.89 -11.06
CA THR A 134 -1.88 0.14 -10.01
C THR A 134 -1.17 -0.33 -8.74
N ASP A 135 -1.40 -1.57 -8.31
CA ASP A 135 -0.76 -2.10 -7.10
C ASP A 135 0.75 -2.30 -7.30
N ILE A 136 1.16 -2.66 -8.52
CA ILE A 136 2.57 -2.81 -8.90
C ILE A 136 3.27 -1.44 -8.90
N TYR A 137 2.62 -0.41 -9.43
CA TYR A 137 3.12 0.96 -9.42
C TYR A 137 3.34 1.45 -7.98
N ALA A 138 2.33 1.27 -7.13
CA ALA A 138 2.39 1.65 -5.72
C ALA A 138 3.51 0.91 -4.96
N LEU A 139 3.68 -0.40 -5.20
CA LEU A 139 4.80 -1.16 -4.64
C LEU A 139 6.16 -0.66 -5.15
N GLY A 140 6.26 -0.25 -6.42
CA GLY A 140 7.48 0.34 -6.98
C GLY A 140 7.92 1.58 -6.20
N ILE A 141 6.96 2.44 -5.84
CA ILE A 141 7.20 3.59 -4.96
C ILE A 141 7.67 3.13 -3.60
N VAL A 142 6.97 2.17 -2.96
CA VAL A 142 7.36 1.65 -1.64
C VAL A 142 8.78 1.08 -1.65
N LEU A 143 9.15 0.31 -2.67
CA LEU A 143 10.49 -0.23 -2.83
C LEU A 143 11.55 0.87 -2.98
N TRP A 144 11.25 1.90 -3.77
CA TRP A 144 12.14 3.06 -3.89
C TRP A 144 12.33 3.76 -2.55
N GLU A 145 11.26 3.98 -1.78
CA GLU A 145 11.35 4.63 -0.46
C GLU A 145 12.12 3.76 0.54
N MET A 146 11.96 2.43 0.49
CA MET A 146 12.75 1.49 1.32
C MET A 146 14.25 1.57 1.02
N LEU A 147 14.62 1.66 -0.26
CA LEU A 147 16.03 1.66 -0.69
C LEU A 147 16.72 3.00 -0.44
N THR A 148 15.98 4.11 -0.52
CA THR A 148 16.54 5.46 -0.43
C THR A 148 16.35 6.10 0.95
N MET A 149 15.46 5.55 1.79
CA MET A 149 14.98 6.17 3.02
C MET A 149 14.38 7.58 2.82
N ARG A 150 13.96 7.91 1.60
CA ARG A 150 13.41 9.21 1.21
C ARG A 150 11.97 9.04 0.71
N ARG A 151 11.23 10.16 0.65
CA ARG A 151 9.90 10.19 0.01
C ARG A 151 10.03 10.38 -1.49
N TYR A 152 9.37 9.53 -2.28
CA TYR A 152 9.43 9.58 -3.75
C TYR A 152 8.80 10.87 -4.29
N PHE A 153 7.54 11.11 -3.92
CA PHE A 153 6.85 12.38 -4.17
C PHE A 153 6.89 13.29 -2.94
N GLN A 154 7.30 14.54 -3.16
CA GLN A 154 7.27 15.60 -2.15
C GLN A 154 6.69 16.86 -2.80
N ALA A 155 5.64 17.38 -2.19
CA ALA A 155 4.96 18.58 -2.64
C ALA A 155 4.37 19.34 -1.43
N ASP A 156 4.31 20.66 -1.57
CA ASP A 156 3.89 21.57 -0.49
C ASP A 156 2.42 21.37 -0.12
N ASN A 157 1.57 21.16 -1.12
CA ASN A 157 0.14 20.94 -0.94
C ASN A 157 -0.37 19.72 -1.74
N GLU A 158 -1.63 19.36 -1.49
CA GLU A 158 -2.27 18.18 -2.08
C GLU A 158 -2.48 18.30 -3.59
N LEU A 159 -2.85 19.49 -4.07
CA LEU A 159 -3.05 19.75 -5.49
C LEU A 159 -1.74 19.56 -6.27
N ALA A 160 -0.65 20.14 -5.78
CA ALA A 160 0.68 19.97 -6.36
C ALA A 160 1.16 18.51 -6.31
N LEU A 161 0.83 17.76 -5.24
CA LEU A 161 1.12 16.34 -5.16
C LEU A 161 0.36 15.55 -6.24
N LEU A 162 -0.95 15.81 -6.40
CA LEU A 162 -1.77 15.16 -7.42
C LEU A 162 -1.29 15.47 -8.83
N ASP A 163 -0.89 16.71 -9.11
CA ASP A 163 -0.36 17.07 -10.42
C ASP A 163 0.96 16.35 -10.73
N MET A 164 1.85 16.19 -9.73
CA MET A 164 3.06 15.36 -9.87
C MET A 164 2.74 13.88 -10.12
N ILE A 165 1.70 13.34 -9.48
CA ILE A 165 1.32 11.93 -9.65
C ILE A 165 0.68 11.70 -11.02
N ARG A 166 -0.11 12.65 -11.54
CA ARG A 166 -0.76 12.54 -12.85
C ARG A 166 0.25 12.53 -14.01
N ALA A 167 1.36 13.25 -13.86
CA ALA A 167 2.43 13.33 -14.85
C ALA A 167 3.78 13.04 -14.18
N PRO A 168 4.05 11.77 -13.80
CA PRO A 168 5.23 11.44 -13.03
C PRO A 168 6.49 11.48 -13.90
N GLU A 169 7.49 12.22 -13.46
CA GLU A 169 8.84 12.13 -14.01
C GLU A 169 9.67 11.12 -13.19
N PRO A 170 10.27 10.09 -13.81
CA PRO A 170 11.09 9.11 -13.08
C PRO A 170 12.24 9.78 -12.33
N ARG A 171 12.34 9.54 -11.02
CA ARG A 171 13.43 10.05 -10.20
C ARG A 171 14.50 8.99 -9.98
N SER A 172 15.69 9.22 -10.54
CA SER A 172 16.85 8.37 -10.29
C SER A 172 17.31 8.50 -8.83
N PRO A 173 17.56 7.39 -8.11
CA PRO A 173 18.23 7.44 -6.81
C PRO A 173 19.60 8.13 -6.85
N ALA A 174 20.28 8.11 -8.01
CA ALA A 174 21.60 8.74 -8.19
C ALA A 174 21.54 10.28 -8.35
N ALA A 175 20.35 10.88 -8.43
CA ALA A 175 20.18 12.31 -8.58
C ALA A 175 20.28 13.09 -7.25
N TYR A 176 20.80 12.47 -6.18
CA TYR A 176 20.51 12.83 -4.79
C TYR A 176 21.62 12.51 -3.78
#